data_AF-A0A1K1NVK0-F1
#
_entry.id   AF-A0A1K1NVK0-F1
#
_cell.length_a   1.000
_cell.length_b   1.000
_cell.length_c   1.000
_cell.angle_alpha   90.00
_cell.angle_beta   90.00
_cell.angle_gamma   90.00
#
_symmetry.space_group_name_H-M   'P 1'
#
loop_
_entity.id
_entity.type
_entity.pdbx_description
1 polymer ?
#
loop_
_entity_poly.entity_id
_entity_poly.type
_entity_poly.pdbx_seq_one_letter_code
_entity_poly.pdbx_strand_id
1 'polypeptide(L)'
;MADIVYRFEEMKTAAAQIEDIAARYKAASETFQKDFADAASGWEGASKDKLSAFVQGPVNEYMGTTVPGIVTALAELIKANAEQMEKADQQIADNIPSQL
;
A
#
# COMPACT_ATOMS: atom_id res chain seq x y z
N MET A 1 0.71 -34.61 7.27
CA MET A 1 0.93 -33.56 6.26
C MET A 1 -0.05 -32.47 6.57
N ALA A 2 0.39 -31.22 6.68
CA ALA A 2 -0.57 -30.11 6.67
C ALA A 2 -1.16 -30.08 5.26
N ASP A 3 -2.49 -30.21 5.15
CA ASP A 3 -3.16 -30.02 3.87
C ASP A 3 -2.82 -28.62 3.37
N ILE A 4 -2.27 -28.53 2.16
CA ILE A 4 -2.03 -27.25 1.51
C ILE A 4 -3.42 -26.71 1.14
N VAL A 5 -3.95 -25.83 1.98
CA VAL A 5 -5.22 -25.15 1.74
C VAL A 5 -4.93 -23.83 1.03
N TYR A 6 -5.29 -23.76 -0.25
CA TYR A 6 -5.20 -22.52 -1.00
C TYR A 6 -6.38 -21.61 -0.66
N ARG A 7 -6.11 -20.47 0.00
CA ARG A 7 -7.14 -19.48 0.39
C ARG A 7 -7.04 -18.22 -0.47
N PHE A 8 -7.14 -18.39 -1.79
CA PHE A 8 -6.92 -17.31 -2.76
C PHE A 8 -7.81 -16.08 -2.51
N GLU A 9 -9.08 -16.28 -2.17
CA GLU A 9 -10.02 -15.19 -1.86
C GLU A 9 -9.66 -14.41 -0.59
N GLU A 10 -9.15 -15.09 0.44
CA GLU A 10 -8.67 -14.43 1.66
C GLU A 10 -7.41 -13.62 1.37
N MET A 11 -6.51 -14.13 0.52
CA MET A 11 -5.31 -13.39 0.09
C MET A 11 -5.67 -12.13 -0.72
N LYS A 12 -6.62 -12.24 -1.67
CA LYS A 12 -7.12 -11.09 -2.43
C LYS A 12 -7.79 -10.05 -1.51
N THR A 13 -8.57 -10.51 -0.53
CA THR A 13 -9.21 -9.65 0.47
C THR A 13 -8.17 -8.92 1.32
N ALA A 14 -7.16 -9.62 1.82
CA ALA A 14 -6.09 -9.02 2.59
C ALA A 14 -5.30 -7.99 1.76
N ALA A 15 -5.00 -8.27 0.49
CA ALA A 15 -4.35 -7.33 -0.41
C ALA A 15 -5.18 -6.04 -0.57
N ALA A 16 -6.49 -6.15 -0.80
CA ALA A 16 -7.37 -4.98 -0.90
C ALA A 16 -7.41 -4.16 0.41
N GLN A 17 -7.37 -4.82 1.57
CA GLN A 17 -7.30 -4.13 2.86
C GLN A 17 -5.97 -3.39 3.06
N ILE A 18 -4.84 -3.97 2.62
CA ILE A 18 -3.53 -3.31 2.68
C ILE A 18 -3.50 -2.08 1.77
N GLU A 19 -4.07 -2.17 0.57
CA GLU A 19 -4.21 -1.05 -0.35
C GLU A 19 -5.03 0.10 0.26
N ASP A 20 -6.16 -0.23 0.91
CA ASP A 20 -6.98 0.76 1.64
C ASP A 20 -6.21 1.41 2.80
N ILE A 21 -5.39 0.66 3.53
CA ILE A 21 -4.51 1.21 4.58
C ILE A 21 -3.51 2.20 3.97
N ALA A 22 -2.90 1.88 2.84
CA ALA A 22 -1.98 2.78 2.14
C ALA A 22 -2.66 4.10 1.74
N ALA A 23 -3.89 4.02 1.21
CA ALA A 23 -4.69 5.19 0.87
C ALA A 23 -5.02 6.06 2.09
N ARG A 24 -5.44 5.45 3.20
CA ARG A 24 -5.69 6.15 4.46
C ARG A 24 -4.43 6.80 5.04
N TYR A 25 -3.29 6.13 4.95
CA TYR A 25 -2.01 6.67 5.39
C TYR A 25 -1.63 7.91 4.57
N LYS A 26 -1.81 7.87 3.24
CA LYS A 26 -1.57 9.02 2.37
C LYS A 26 -2.47 10.21 2.75
N ALA A 27 -3.76 9.99 2.94
CA ALA A 27 -4.70 11.04 3.34
C ALA A 27 -4.34 11.66 4.71
N ALA A 28 -3.86 10.85 5.66
CA ALA A 28 -3.37 11.33 6.94
C ALA A 28 -2.10 12.18 6.80
N SER A 29 -1.19 11.81 5.89
CA SER A 29 0.00 12.60 5.56
C SER A 29 -0.36 13.96 4.95
N GLU A 30 -1.34 13.99 4.03
CA GLU A 30 -1.85 15.23 3.43
C GLU A 30 -2.46 16.16 4.50
N THR A 31 -3.22 15.59 5.44
CA THR A 31 -3.80 16.33 6.58
C THR A 31 -2.69 16.90 7.47
N PHE A 32 -1.70 16.10 7.84
CA PHE A 32 -0.55 16.55 8.62
C PHE A 32 0.17 17.74 7.96
N GLN A 33 0.40 17.69 6.65
CA GLN A 33 1.07 18.78 5.93
C GLN A 33 0.28 20.07 5.96
N LYS A 34 -1.05 19.96 5.77
CA LYS A 34 -1.95 21.10 5.85
C LYS A 34 -1.92 21.71 7.26
N ASP A 35 -2.12 20.90 8.29
CA ASP A 35 -2.17 21.37 9.67
C ASP A 35 -0.83 21.98 10.10
N PHE A 36 0.28 21.41 9.64
CA PHE A 36 1.62 21.95 9.86
C PHE A 36 1.80 23.33 9.21
N ALA A 37 1.41 23.48 7.94
CA ALA A 37 1.50 24.75 7.23
C ALA A 37 0.63 25.83 7.89
N ASP A 38 -0.57 25.46 8.33
CA ASP A 38 -1.49 26.35 9.03
C ASP A 38 -0.90 26.81 10.38
N ALA A 39 -0.31 25.89 11.16
CA ALA A 39 0.35 26.21 12.44
C ALA A 39 1.60 27.09 12.26
N ALA A 40 2.35 26.91 11.18
CA ALA A 40 3.53 27.70 10.86
C ALA A 40 3.21 29.07 10.21
N SER A 41 1.94 29.34 9.85
CA SER A 41 1.55 30.50 9.06
C SER A 41 1.98 31.84 9.67
N GLY A 42 1.84 32.00 10.99
CA GLY A 42 2.19 33.20 11.75
C GLY A 42 3.68 33.31 12.15
N TRP A 43 4.50 32.31 11.84
CA TRP A 43 5.95 32.39 12.09
C TRP A 43 6.62 33.20 10.97
N GLU A 44 7.54 34.10 11.31
CA GLU A 44 8.39 34.84 10.38
C GLU A 44 9.88 34.47 10.53
N GLY A 45 10.63 34.60 9.43
CA GLY A 45 12.09 34.49 9.40
C GLY A 45 12.63 33.19 8.83
N ALA A 46 13.95 33.14 8.63
CA ALA A 46 14.65 32.07 7.92
C ALA A 46 14.50 30.66 8.55
N SER A 47 14.17 30.58 9.84
CA SER A 47 13.88 29.32 10.52
C SER A 47 12.55 28.72 10.06
N LYS A 48 11.50 29.54 9.88
CA LYS A 48 10.23 29.11 9.27
C LYS A 48 10.46 28.56 7.87
N ASP A 49 11.26 29.25 7.07
CA ASP A 49 11.49 28.86 5.67
C ASP A 49 12.20 27.51 5.60
N LYS A 50 13.25 27.31 6.40
CA LYS A 50 13.95 26.03 6.48
C LYS A 50 13.07 24.91 6.98
N LEU A 51 12.25 25.17 8.00
CA LEU A 51 11.37 24.14 8.56
C LEU A 51 10.23 23.78 7.59
N SER A 52 9.62 24.78 6.96
CA SER A 52 8.60 24.58 5.92
C SER A 52 9.17 23.78 4.75
N ALA A 53 10.38 24.10 4.29
CA ALA A 53 11.05 23.37 3.22
C ALA A 53 11.36 21.91 3.62
N PHE A 54 11.75 21.66 4.86
CA PHE A 54 11.98 20.31 5.36
C PHE A 54 10.69 19.49 5.41
N VAL A 55 9.59 20.07 5.91
CA VAL A 55 8.31 19.36 6.04
C VAL A 55 7.63 19.15 4.68
N GLN A 56 7.61 20.17 3.83
CA GLN A 56 6.99 20.09 2.50
C GLN A 56 7.83 19.31 1.48
N GLY A 57 9.14 19.18 1.72
CA GLY A 57 10.06 18.39 0.91
C GLY A 57 10.26 16.99 1.50
N PRO A 58 11.41 16.70 2.14
CA PRO A 58 11.76 15.34 2.58
C PRO A 58 10.70 14.60 3.38
N VAL A 59 10.01 15.28 4.32
CA VAL A 59 8.98 14.62 5.15
C VAL A 59 7.77 14.22 4.31
N ASN A 60 7.28 15.12 3.46
CA ASN A 60 6.18 14.83 2.53
C ASN A 60 6.57 13.74 1.51
N GLU A 61 7.77 13.80 0.93
CA GLU A 61 8.24 12.77 0.01
C GLU A 61 8.16 11.39 0.67
N TYR A 62 8.66 11.28 1.89
CA TYR A 62 8.64 10.01 2.61
C TYR A 62 7.23 9.56 3.02
N MET A 63 6.47 10.43 3.68
CA MET A 63 5.16 10.10 4.28
C MET A 63 4.01 10.11 3.26
N GLY A 64 4.00 11.05 2.32
CA GLY A 64 2.95 11.20 1.30
C GLY A 64 3.15 10.32 0.08
N THR A 65 4.40 9.91 -0.20
CA THR A 65 4.74 9.22 -1.46
C THR A 65 5.44 7.88 -1.22
N THR A 66 6.62 7.87 -0.61
CA THR A 66 7.45 6.65 -0.53
C THR A 66 6.78 5.54 0.26
N VAL A 67 6.37 5.80 1.51
CA VAL A 67 5.74 4.79 2.36
C VAL A 67 4.43 4.27 1.77
N PRO A 68 3.42 5.10 1.44
CA PRO A 68 2.18 4.60 0.87
C PRO A 68 2.41 3.91 -0.47
N GLY A 69 3.35 4.40 -1.31
CA GLY A 69 3.71 3.75 -2.57
C GLY A 69 4.27 2.34 -2.39
N ILE A 70 5.17 2.12 -1.42
CA ILE A 70 5.71 0.79 -1.12
C ILE A 70 4.61 -0.15 -0.63
N VAL A 71 3.71 0.33 0.24
CA VAL A 71 2.62 -0.48 0.78
C VAL A 71 1.62 -0.85 -0.32
N THR A 72 1.28 0.07 -1.22
CA THR A 72 0.46 -0.21 -2.41
C THR A 72 1.13 -1.25 -3.32
N ALA A 73 2.42 -1.08 -3.63
CA ALA A 73 3.15 -2.03 -4.48
C ALA A 73 3.20 -3.44 -3.86
N LEU A 74 3.30 -3.54 -2.53
CA LEU A 74 3.22 -4.81 -1.83
C LEU A 74 1.82 -5.45 -1.95
N ALA A 75 0.75 -4.66 -1.79
CA ALA A 75 -0.61 -5.15 -1.97
C ALA A 75 -0.85 -5.69 -3.39
N GLU A 76 -0.39 -4.93 -4.41
CA GLU A 76 -0.46 -5.34 -5.81
C GLU A 76 0.29 -6.66 -6.07
N LEU A 77 1.50 -6.80 -5.50
CA LEU A 77 2.29 -8.03 -5.61
C LEU A 77 1.56 -9.23 -4.98
N ILE A 78 0.99 -9.06 -3.79
CA ILE A 78 0.23 -10.13 -3.10
C ILE A 78 -0.97 -10.55 -3.94
N LYS A 79 -1.72 -9.58 -4.48
CA LYS A 79 -2.87 -9.84 -5.35
C LYS A 79 -2.47 -10.58 -6.63
N ALA A 80 -1.44 -10.11 -7.32
CA ALA A 80 -0.93 -10.72 -8.54
C ALA A 80 -0.42 -12.15 -8.29
N ASN A 81 0.22 -12.40 -7.15
CA ASN A 81 0.66 -13.74 -6.77
C ASN A 81 -0.53 -14.67 -6.51
N ALA A 82 -1.58 -14.20 -5.82
CA ALA A 82 -2.79 -14.99 -5.57
C ALA A 82 -3.48 -15.39 -6.89
N GLU A 83 -3.62 -14.44 -7.83
CA GLU A 83 -4.22 -14.69 -9.15
C GLU A 83 -3.40 -15.69 -9.99
N GLN A 84 -2.06 -15.58 -9.95
CA GLN A 84 -1.19 -16.51 -10.66
C GLN A 84 -1.27 -17.93 -10.09
N MET A 85 -1.31 -18.07 -8.76
CA MET A 85 -1.42 -19.37 -8.11
C MET A 85 -2.79 -20.02 -8.38
N GLU A 86 -3.88 -19.25 -8.32
CA GLU A 86 -5.23 -19.73 -8.64
C GLU A 86 -5.32 -20.21 -10.10
N LYS A 87 -4.73 -19.46 -11.03
CA LYS A 87 -4.68 -19.86 -12.44
C LYS A 87 -3.88 -21.15 -12.64
N ALA A 88 -2.75 -21.30 -11.98
CA ALA A 88 -1.94 -22.51 -12.06
C ALA A 88 -2.70 -23.73 -11.50
N ASP A 89 -3.41 -23.57 -10.37
CA ASP A 89 -4.24 -24.61 -9.78
C ASP A 89 -5.36 -25.04 -10.75
N GLN A 90 -6.07 -24.09 -11.35
CA GLN A 90 -7.10 -24.37 -12.36
C GLN A 90 -6.53 -25.11 -13.58
N GLN A 91 -5.36 -24.71 -14.08
CA GLN A 91 -4.71 -25.40 -15.19
C GLN A 91 -4.35 -26.84 -14.85
N ILE A 92 -3.90 -27.11 -13.63
CA ILE A 92 -3.64 -28.48 -13.18
C ILE A 92 -4.95 -29.27 -13.14
N ALA A 93 -6.01 -28.70 -12.56
CA ALA A 93 -7.33 -29.33 -12.48
C ALA A 93 -7.90 -29.68 -13.87
N ASP A 94 -7.79 -28.77 -14.83
CA ASP A 94 -8.31 -28.96 -16.20
C ASP A 94 -7.56 -30.06 -16.97
N ASN A 95 -6.31 -30.36 -16.62
CA ASN A 95 -5.48 -31.37 -17.30
C ASN A 95 -5.52 -32.75 -16.63
N ILE A 96 -6.20 -32.91 -15.48
CA ILE A 96 -6.40 -34.21 -14.84
C ILE A 96 -7.57 -34.93 -15.56
N PRO A 97 -7.34 -36.12 -16.17
CA PRO A 97 -8.40 -36.86 -16.82
C PRO A 97 -9.51 -37.24 -15.83
N SER A 98 -10.76 -37.00 -16.20
CA SER A 98 -11.93 -37.33 -15.35
C SER A 98 -12.31 -38.81 -15.39
N GLN A 99 -11.75 -39.58 -16.34
CA GLN A 99 -11.95 -41.02 -16.51
C GLN A 99 -10.67 -41.66 -17.08
N LEU A 100 -10.42 -42.93 -16.74
CA LEU A 100 -9.28 -43.74 -17.22
C LEU A 100 -9.47 -44.24 -18.65
#